data_AF-A0AAR5QGC4-F1
#
_entry.id   AF-A0AAR5QGC4-F1
#
_cell.length_a   1.000
_cell.length_b   1.000
_cell.length_c   1.000
_cell.angle_alpha   90.00
_cell.angle_beta   90.00
_cell.angle_gamma   90.00
#
_symmetry.space_group_name_H-M   'P 1'
#
loop_
_entity.id
_entity.type
_entity.pdbx_description
1 polymer ?
#
loop_
_entity_poly.entity_id
_entity_poly.type
_entity_poly.pdbx_seq_one_letter_code
_entity_poly.pdbx_strand_id
1 'polypeptide(L)'
;EGSDYLNVAIKEGCLSLTMGLANGKQEMQIKPNKVRFDDNQWHKVSVHRRIQEISAITSFCRLSAVVDGVYADHSHIAGKFTMLSSGRLYVGGSINTRALPGARVHNNFVGCMRK
;
A
#
# COMPACT_ATOMS: atom_id res chain seq x y z
N GLU A 1 9.91 -16.81 -7.36
CA GLU A 1 9.63 -15.40 -7.04
C GLU A 1 8.31 -15.33 -6.30
N GLY A 2 8.25 -14.58 -5.19
CA GLY A 2 7.08 -14.57 -4.30
C GLY A 2 5.89 -13.84 -4.92
N SER A 3 4.68 -14.33 -4.63
CA SER A 3 3.41 -13.66 -4.97
C SER A 3 3.12 -12.44 -4.09
N ASP A 4 3.93 -12.21 -3.06
CA ASP A 4 3.74 -11.14 -2.10
C ASP A 4 4.13 -9.79 -2.69
N TYR A 5 3.34 -8.77 -2.38
CA TYR A 5 3.60 -7.41 -2.85
C TYR A 5 3.01 -6.38 -1.90
N LEU A 6 3.55 -5.16 -1.96
CA LEU A 6 2.94 -3.95 -1.42
C LEU A 6 3.04 -2.86 -2.49
N ASN A 7 1.92 -2.27 -2.86
CA ASN A 7 1.85 -1.19 -3.84
C ASN A 7 1.22 0.03 -3.17
N VAL A 8 1.90 1.18 -3.31
CA VAL A 8 1.43 2.50 -2.89
C VAL A 8 1.35 3.35 -4.16
N ALA A 9 0.22 3.96 -4.43
CA ALA A 9 0.03 4.81 -5.60
C ALA A 9 -0.92 5.98 -5.31
N ILE A 10 -0.82 7.04 -6.10
CA ILE A 10 -1.88 8.05 -6.19
C ILE A 10 -2.80 7.68 -7.34
N LYS A 11 -4.10 7.53 -7.06
CA LYS A 11 -5.14 7.24 -8.05
C LYS A 11 -6.28 8.22 -7.86
N GLU A 12 -6.63 8.95 -8.92
CA GLU A 12 -7.71 9.95 -8.91
C GLU A 12 -7.59 10.97 -7.76
N GLY A 13 -6.37 11.43 -7.48
CA GLY A 13 -6.08 12.39 -6.41
C GLY A 13 -6.13 11.82 -4.99
N CYS A 14 -6.18 10.50 -4.84
CA CYS A 14 -6.29 9.81 -3.55
C CYS A 14 -5.12 8.85 -3.35
N LEU A 15 -4.79 8.52 -2.10
CA LEU A 15 -3.81 7.46 -1.83
C LEU A 15 -4.50 6.10 -1.97
N SER A 16 -3.95 5.23 -2.82
CA SER A 16 -4.37 3.83 -2.98
C SER A 16 -3.25 2.92 -2.48
N LEU A 17 -3.62 1.92 -1.69
CA LEU A 17 -2.70 0.94 -1.14
C LEU A 17 -3.24 -0.46 -1.37
N THR A 18 -2.44 -1.34 -1.96
CA THR A 18 -2.76 -2.76 -2.12
C THR A 18 -1.63 -3.63 -1.62
N MET A 19 -1.97 -4.73 -0.95
CA MET A 19 -1.00 -5.69 -0.44
C MET A 19 -1.48 -7.11 -0.72
N GLY A 20 -0.58 -7.95 -1.21
CA GLY A 20 -0.76 -9.40 -1.30
C GLY A 20 0.15 -10.09 -0.30
N LEU A 21 -0.38 -11.03 0.47
CA LEU A 21 0.35 -11.90 1.39
C LEU A 21 -0.12 -13.34 1.20
N ALA A 22 0.69 -14.18 0.57
CA ALA A 22 0.33 -15.55 0.20
C ALA A 22 -1.03 -15.61 -0.52
N ASN A 23 -2.08 -16.12 0.15
CA ASN A 23 -3.45 -16.23 -0.35
C ASN A 23 -4.37 -15.06 0.06
N GLY A 24 -3.86 -14.11 0.84
CA GLY A 24 -4.60 -12.94 1.31
C GLY A 24 -4.33 -11.71 0.45
N LYS A 25 -5.39 -10.93 0.18
CA LYS A 25 -5.29 -9.62 -0.46
C LYS A 25 -5.94 -8.56 0.42
N GLN A 26 -5.26 -7.44 0.61
CA GLN A 26 -5.76 -6.26 1.27
C GLN A 26 -5.72 -5.07 0.33
N GLU A 27 -6.75 -4.25 0.37
CA GLU A 27 -6.84 -3.02 -0.39
C GLU A 27 -7.51 -1.94 0.46
N MET A 28 -6.99 -0.72 0.39
CA MET A 28 -7.57 0.44 1.03
C MET A 28 -7.35 1.71 0.19
N GLN A 29 -8.15 2.73 0.44
CA GLN A 29 -8.04 4.02 -0.22
C GLN A 29 -8.33 5.15 0.76
N ILE A 30 -7.39 6.09 0.89
CA ILE A 30 -7.59 7.32 1.64
C ILE A 30 -8.07 8.39 0.65
N LYS A 31 -9.39 8.65 0.67
CA LYS A 31 -10.09 9.62 -0.19
C LYS A 31 -10.92 10.59 0.66
N PRO A 32 -10.33 11.70 1.13
CA PRO A 32 -11.09 12.73 1.83
C PRO A 32 -12.06 13.44 0.87
N ASN A 33 -13.25 13.82 1.35
CA ASN A 33 -14.29 14.41 0.47
C ASN A 33 -13.92 15.75 -0.18
N LYS A 34 -13.04 16.54 0.45
CA LYS A 34 -12.71 17.91 0.03
C LYS A 34 -11.23 18.11 -0.28
N VAL A 35 -10.42 17.06 -0.21
CA VAL A 35 -8.96 17.15 -0.37
C VAL A 35 -8.53 16.13 -1.40
N ARG A 36 -7.60 16.56 -2.25
CA ARG A 36 -6.87 15.70 -3.18
C ARG A 36 -5.39 15.84 -2.90
N PHE A 37 -4.64 14.76 -3.06
CA PHE A 37 -3.20 14.72 -2.81
C PHE A 37 -2.36 14.97 -4.07
N ASP A 38 -3.00 15.31 -5.20
CA ASP A 38 -2.37 15.71 -6.46
C ASP A 38 -2.45 17.24 -6.68
N ASP A 39 -2.39 18.00 -5.59
CA ASP A 39 -2.56 19.46 -5.53
C ASP A 39 -1.24 20.27 -5.65
N ASN A 40 -0.15 19.58 -6.00
CA ASN A 40 1.21 20.12 -6.09
C ASN A 40 1.78 20.62 -4.73
N GLN A 41 1.25 20.15 -3.60
CA GLN A 41 1.82 20.34 -2.27
C GLN A 41 2.55 19.08 -1.79
N TRP A 42 3.39 19.26 -0.75
CA TRP A 42 4.06 18.14 -0.11
C TRP A 42 3.10 17.42 0.83
N HIS A 43 2.89 16.11 0.58
CA HIS A 43 2.17 15.23 1.48
C HIS A 43 3.10 14.18 2.10
N LYS A 44 2.94 13.90 3.39
CA LYS A 44 3.68 12.86 4.11
C LYS A 44 2.85 11.59 4.22
N VAL A 45 3.31 10.51 3.59
CA VAL A 45 2.65 9.19 3.67
C VAL A 45 3.41 8.28 4.62
N SER A 46 2.72 7.69 5.58
CA SER A 46 3.27 6.69 6.51
C SER A 46 2.46 5.40 6.40
N VAL A 47 3.10 4.30 5.99
CA VAL A 47 2.47 2.97 5.89
C VAL A 47 3.04 2.07 6.99
N HIS A 48 2.16 1.44 7.76
CA HIS A 48 2.51 0.51 8.82
C HIS A 48 1.84 -0.83 8.57
N ARG A 49 2.63 -1.91 8.66
CA ARG A 49 2.16 -3.30 8.62
C ARG A 49 2.50 -3.95 9.95
N ARG A 50 1.52 -4.59 10.58
CA ARG A 50 1.69 -5.31 11.84
C ARG A 50 1.05 -6.68 11.75
N ILE A 51 1.82 -7.73 12.06
CA ILE A 51 1.28 -9.06 12.29
C ILE A 51 1.08 -9.25 13.79
N GLN A 52 -0.06 -9.82 14.16
CA GLN A 52 -0.34 -10.29 15.49
C GLN A 52 -0.70 -11.77 15.42
N GLU A 53 0.10 -12.61 16.05
CA GLU A 53 -0.18 -14.03 16.18
C GLU A 53 -1.33 -14.25 17.17
N ILE A 54 -2.29 -15.10 16.81
CA ILE A 54 -3.46 -15.43 17.63
C ILE A 54 -3.41 -16.90 18.05
N SER A 55 -2.92 -17.76 17.17
CA SER A 55 -2.60 -19.16 17.46
C SER A 55 -1.52 -19.65 16.50
N ALA A 56 -1.01 -20.87 16.74
CA ALA A 56 -0.01 -21.50 15.87
C ALA A 56 -0.42 -21.64 14.39
N ILE A 57 -1.71 -21.47 14.07
CA ILE A 57 -2.24 -21.59 12.70
C ILE A 57 -2.96 -20.33 12.20
N THR A 58 -3.06 -19.28 13.02
CA THR A 58 -3.81 -18.07 12.67
C THR A 58 -3.11 -16.82 13.20
N SER A 59 -2.93 -15.85 12.32
CA SER A 59 -2.43 -14.51 12.62
C SER A 59 -3.37 -13.47 12.01
N PHE A 60 -3.44 -12.29 12.63
CA PHE A 60 -4.05 -11.09 12.04
C PHE A 60 -2.96 -10.21 11.44
N CYS A 61 -3.10 -9.87 10.16
CA CYS A 61 -2.28 -8.85 9.53
C CYS A 61 -3.07 -7.55 9.42
N ARG A 62 -2.62 -6.52 10.13
CA ARG A 62 -3.11 -5.16 10.01
C ARG A 62 -2.20 -4.37 9.09
N LEU A 63 -2.79 -3.76 8.07
CA LEU A 63 -2.16 -2.76 7.24
C LEU A 63 -2.83 -1.41 7.57
N SER A 64 -2.05 -0.34 7.68
CA SER A 64 -2.59 1.01 7.91
C SER A 64 -1.75 2.04 7.19
N ALA A 65 -2.39 3.08 6.70
CA ALA A 65 -1.73 4.24 6.11
C ALA A 65 -2.23 5.53 6.76
N VAL A 66 -1.35 6.52 6.83
CA VAL A 66 -1.66 7.88 7.27
C VAL A 66 -1.06 8.88 6.30
N VAL A 67 -1.84 9.87 5.88
CA VAL A 67 -1.42 11.02 5.08
C VAL A 67 -1.47 12.27 5.95
N ASP A 68 -0.36 12.99 6.02
CA ASP A 68 -0.17 14.24 6.77
C ASP A 68 -0.45 14.17 8.27
N GLY A 69 -0.48 12.96 8.84
CA GLY A 69 -0.86 12.74 10.24
C GLY A 69 -2.36 12.90 10.52
N VAL A 70 -3.19 13.18 9.50
CA VAL A 70 -4.61 13.52 9.66
C VAL A 70 -5.51 12.46 9.02
N TYR A 71 -5.25 12.11 7.76
CA TYR A 71 -6.09 11.20 7.01
C TYR A 71 -5.56 9.79 7.17
N ALA A 72 -6.32 8.91 7.82
CA ALA A 72 -5.89 7.55 8.10
C ALA A 72 -6.92 6.53 7.63
N ASP A 73 -6.43 5.39 7.17
CA ASP A 73 -7.24 4.22 6.90
C ASP A 73 -6.46 2.95 7.28
N HIS A 74 -7.20 1.87 7.54
CA HIS A 74 -6.60 0.58 7.88
C HIS A 74 -7.47 -0.58 7.41
N SER A 75 -6.82 -1.70 7.13
CA SER A 75 -7.48 -2.96 6.81
C SER A 75 -6.84 -4.09 7.63
N HIS A 76 -7.60 -5.15 7.83
CA HIS A 76 -7.16 -6.33 8.55
C HIS A 76 -7.59 -7.60 7.81
N ILE A 77 -6.78 -8.66 7.90
CA ILE A 77 -7.07 -9.96 7.33
C ILE A 77 -6.55 -11.04 8.27
N ALA A 78 -7.27 -12.15 8.37
CA ALA A 78 -6.88 -13.32 9.15
C ALA A 78 -6.28 -14.40 8.23
N GLY A 79 -5.26 -15.11 8.70
CA GLY A 79 -4.63 -16.18 7.94
C GLY A 79 -3.27 -16.57 8.49
N LYS A 80 -2.55 -17.42 7.76
CA LYS A 80 -1.18 -17.84 8.13
C LYS A 80 -0.18 -16.89 7.49
N PHE A 81 0.12 -15.80 8.18
CA PHE A 81 1.04 -14.78 7.68
C PHE A 81 2.22 -14.62 8.62
N THR A 82 3.44 -14.64 8.06
CA THR A 82 4.67 -14.45 8.84
C THR A 82 5.51 -13.32 8.27
N MET A 83 5.77 -13.35 6.96
CA MET A 83 6.62 -12.39 6.27
C MET A 83 5.93 -11.88 5.00
N LEU A 84 6.31 -10.68 4.55
CA LEU A 84 6.06 -10.23 3.18
C LEU A 84 7.37 -10.44 2.43
N SER A 85 7.43 -11.45 1.56
CA SER A 85 8.66 -11.81 0.84
C SER A 85 8.65 -11.24 -0.59
N SER A 86 9.27 -10.07 -0.78
CA SER A 86 9.45 -9.43 -2.09
C SER A 86 10.93 -9.33 -2.44
N GLY A 87 11.28 -9.65 -3.69
CA GLY A 87 12.65 -9.60 -4.20
C GLY A 87 13.05 -8.26 -4.84
N ARG A 88 12.12 -7.31 -5.02
CA ARG A 88 12.38 -6.04 -5.70
C ARG A 88 11.63 -4.89 -5.04
N LEU A 89 12.25 -3.71 -5.08
CA LEU A 89 11.66 -2.45 -4.66
C LEU A 89 11.72 -1.47 -5.83
N TYR A 90 10.57 -0.87 -6.15
CA TYR A 90 10.43 0.14 -7.18
C TYR A 90 9.97 1.45 -6.52
N VAL A 91 10.61 2.56 -6.86
CA VAL A 91 10.26 3.90 -6.36
C VAL A 91 10.05 4.81 -7.56
N GLY A 92 8.90 5.48 -7.60
CA GLY A 92 8.53 6.39 -8.69
C GLY A 92 8.12 5.71 -10.00
N GLY A 93 8.29 4.41 -10.15
CA GLY A 93 7.84 3.71 -11.35
C GLY A 93 8.59 2.41 -11.62
N SER A 94 8.23 1.77 -12.72
CA SER A 94 8.89 0.56 -13.23
C SER A 94 8.86 0.53 -14.76
N ILE A 95 9.51 -0.46 -15.37
CA ILE A 95 9.47 -0.69 -16.82
C ILE A 95 8.04 -0.98 -17.30
N ASN A 96 7.24 -1.69 -16.50
CA ASN A 96 5.85 -2.01 -16.82
C ASN A 96 4.98 -1.98 -15.55
N THR A 97 4.60 -0.79 -15.12
CA THR A 97 3.84 -0.57 -13.87
C THR A 97 2.48 -1.24 -13.88
N ARG A 98 1.84 -1.35 -15.05
CA ARG A 98 0.56 -2.08 -15.21
C ARG A 98 0.69 -3.58 -14.91
N ALA A 99 1.83 -4.18 -15.20
CA ALA A 99 2.06 -5.61 -14.99
C ALA A 99 2.46 -5.96 -13.55
N LEU A 100 2.71 -4.97 -12.69
CA LEU A 100 3.05 -5.23 -11.29
C LEU A 100 1.85 -5.82 -10.53
N PRO A 101 2.06 -6.84 -9.67
CA PRO A 101 1.02 -7.37 -8.81
C PRO A 101 0.34 -6.27 -7.98
N GLY A 102 -0.99 -6.26 -7.98
CA GLY A 102 -1.78 -5.30 -7.22
C GLY A 102 -1.78 -3.87 -7.74
N ALA A 103 -1.13 -3.56 -8.86
CA ALA A 103 -1.12 -2.23 -9.43
C ALA A 103 -2.55 -1.72 -9.72
N ARG A 104 -2.86 -0.51 -9.24
CA ARG A 104 -4.13 0.18 -9.49
C ARG A 104 -3.97 1.37 -10.44
N VAL A 105 -2.75 1.61 -10.90
CA VAL A 105 -2.36 2.66 -11.84
C VAL A 105 -1.52 2.06 -12.95
N HIS A 106 -1.44 2.76 -14.08
CA HIS A 106 -0.70 2.30 -15.27
C HIS A 106 0.51 3.16 -15.59
N ASN A 107 0.66 4.30 -14.92
CA ASN A 107 1.69 5.28 -15.18
C ASN A 107 2.73 5.26 -14.07
N ASN A 108 3.94 5.71 -14.40
CA ASN A 108 4.94 6.05 -13.40
C ASN A 108 4.57 7.34 -12.68
N PHE A 109 5.16 7.54 -11.50
CA PHE A 109 4.98 8.76 -10.73
C PHE A 109 5.60 9.95 -11.46
N VAL A 110 4.86 11.06 -11.51
CA VAL A 110 5.31 12.33 -12.06
C VAL A 110 5.22 13.36 -10.95
N GLY A 111 6.36 13.88 -10.51
CA GLY A 111 6.44 14.82 -9.40
C GLY A 111 7.73 14.65 -8.60
N CYS A 112 7.73 15.21 -7.40
CA CYS A 112 8.87 15.16 -6.49
C CYS A 112 8.62 14.17 -5.35
N MET A 113 9.65 13.41 -4.96
CA MET A 113 9.62 12.54 -3.77
C MET A 113 10.79 12.89 -2.85
N ARG A 114 10.54 12.88 -1.54
CA ARG A 114 11.56 13.03 -0.51
C ARG A 114 11.21 12.20 0.72
N LYS A 115 12.20 11.96 1.58
CA LYS A 115 12.03 11.39 2.91
C LYS A 115 11.84 12.49 3.95
#